data_AF-A0A509MBD5-F1
#
_entry.id   AF-A0A509MBD5-F1
#
_cell.length_a   1.000
_cell.length_b   1.000
_cell.length_c   1.000
_cell.angle_alpha   90.00
_cell.angle_beta   90.00
_cell.angle_gamma   90.00
#
_symmetry.space_group_name_H-M   'P 1'
#
loop_
_entity.id
_entity.type
_entity.pdbx_description
1 polymer ?
#
loop_
_entity_poly.entity_id
_entity_poly.type
_entity_poly.pdbx_seq_one_letter_code
_entity_poly.pdbx_strand_id
1 'polypeptide(L)'
;MLTSSDFVGKGLVADSDGLTLVPFRIEDKGVAGVLGVGNQISVVGANPGADTRVIASRVRIAALPSPGSSGALDDSSSSSGALVIVAADSHTARELAAAASEYTLSVVLESD
;
A
#
# COMPACT_ATOMS: atom_id res chain seq x y z
N MET A 1 -15.49 11.01 21.87
CA MET A 1 -15.39 9.59 21.45
C MET A 1 -14.35 9.52 20.36
N LEU A 2 -13.26 8.79 20.57
CA LEU A 2 -12.26 8.49 19.54
C LEU A 2 -12.73 7.23 18.81
N THR A 3 -12.88 7.29 17.50
CA THR A 3 -13.22 6.10 16.70
C THR A 3 -11.95 5.27 16.51
N SER A 4 -12.11 3.96 16.35
CA SER A 4 -11.00 3.01 16.17
C SER A 4 -10.05 3.34 15.00
N SER A 5 -10.37 4.35 14.20
CA SER A 5 -9.56 4.90 13.12
C SER A 5 -8.30 5.62 13.60
N ASP A 6 -8.31 6.20 14.80
CA ASP A 6 -7.11 6.80 15.43
C ASP A 6 -6.06 5.74 15.81
N PHE A 7 -6.43 4.46 15.84
CA PHE A 7 -5.52 3.35 16.16
C PHE A 7 -4.65 2.88 14.99
N VAL A 8 -4.95 3.32 13.75
CA VAL A 8 -4.07 3.06 12.61
C VAL A 8 -2.70 3.74 12.81
N GLY A 9 -2.64 4.84 13.57
CA GLY A 9 -1.43 5.63 13.76
C GLY A 9 -0.48 5.19 14.89
N LYS A 10 -0.98 4.53 15.94
CA LYS A 10 -0.15 4.18 17.12
C LYS A 10 0.08 2.68 17.30
N GLY A 11 -0.88 1.84 16.91
CA GLY A 11 -0.75 0.38 17.01
C GLY A 11 0.14 -0.23 15.93
N LEU A 12 0.03 0.26 14.69
CA LEU A 12 0.88 -0.21 13.57
C LEU A 12 2.31 0.33 13.65
N VAL A 13 2.50 1.54 14.21
CA VAL A 13 3.81 2.17 14.37
C VAL A 13 4.57 1.59 15.57
N ALA A 14 3.88 1.15 16.63
CA ALA A 14 4.53 0.60 17.82
C ALA A 14 5.14 -0.80 17.64
N ASP A 15 4.69 -1.57 16.64
CA ASP A 15 5.24 -2.90 16.29
C ASP A 15 6.33 -2.81 15.19
N SER A 16 6.52 -1.62 14.62
CA SER A 16 7.39 -1.35 13.48
C SER A 16 8.75 -0.83 13.94
N ASP A 17 9.58 -1.68 14.54
CA ASP A 17 10.95 -1.35 14.94
C ASP A 17 11.79 -0.95 13.69
N GLY A 18 11.80 0.34 13.36
CA GLY A 18 12.48 0.90 12.18
C GLY A 18 11.73 0.82 10.84
N LEU A 19 10.46 0.39 10.82
CA LEU A 19 9.66 0.32 9.60
C LEU A 19 8.71 1.54 9.49
N THR A 20 8.55 2.05 8.27
CA THR A 20 7.68 3.16 7.89
C THR A 20 6.47 2.61 7.14
N LEU A 21 5.30 3.13 7.46
CA LEU A 21 4.06 2.79 6.76
C LEU A 21 3.90 3.65 5.51
N VAL A 22 3.70 3.01 4.37
CA VAL A 22 3.62 3.67 3.07
C VAL A 22 2.30 3.31 2.40
N PRO A 23 1.38 4.28 2.25
CA PRO A 23 0.18 4.07 1.47
C PRO A 23 0.48 4.22 -0.03
N PHE A 24 -0.04 3.31 -0.85
CA PHE A 24 -0.08 3.47 -2.31
C PHE A 24 -1.35 2.87 -2.89
N ARG A 25 -1.75 3.34 -4.07
CA ARG A 25 -2.93 2.82 -4.79
C ARG A 25 -2.53 1.82 -5.86
N ILE A 26 -3.34 0.80 -6.01
CA ILE A 26 -3.33 -0.13 -7.15
C ILE A 26 -4.61 0.05 -7.96
N GLU A 27 -4.51 0.01 -9.28
CA GLU A 27 -5.68 0.20 -10.16
C GLU A 27 -6.56 -1.05 -10.24
N ASP A 28 -5.97 -2.24 -10.11
CA ASP A 28 -6.69 -3.51 -10.21
C ASP A 28 -7.34 -3.89 -8.87
N LYS A 29 -8.66 -3.77 -8.79
CA LYS A 29 -9.46 -4.17 -7.61
C LYS A 29 -9.51 -5.69 -7.41
N GLY A 30 -9.39 -6.49 -8.47
CA GLY A 30 -9.36 -7.95 -8.37
C GLY A 30 -8.10 -8.41 -7.66
N VAL A 31 -6.96 -7.81 -8.00
CA VAL A 31 -5.69 -8.04 -7.31
C VAL A 31 -5.79 -7.59 -5.85
N ALA A 32 -6.40 -6.44 -5.56
CA ALA A 32 -6.59 -5.99 -4.19
C ALA A 32 -7.41 -6.97 -3.33
N GLY A 33 -8.42 -7.61 -3.93
CA GLY A 33 -9.33 -8.53 -3.25
C GLY A 33 -8.69 -9.84 -2.79
N VAL A 34 -7.53 -10.20 -3.34
CA VAL A 34 -6.78 -11.40 -2.93
C VAL A 34 -5.67 -11.09 -1.92
N LEU A 35 -5.44 -9.80 -1.61
CA LEU A 35 -4.43 -9.39 -0.63
C LEU A 35 -4.94 -9.59 0.80
N GLY A 36 -4.03 -9.98 1.69
CA GLY A 36 -4.25 -10.04 3.13
C GLY A 36 -3.21 -9.25 3.91
N VAL A 37 -3.62 -8.67 5.04
CA VAL A 37 -2.67 -8.09 6.01
C VAL A 37 -1.70 -9.18 6.47
N GLY A 38 -0.41 -8.86 6.49
CA GLY A 38 0.67 -9.79 6.79
C GLY A 38 1.30 -10.47 5.57
N ASN A 39 0.66 -10.45 4.39
CA ASN A 39 1.28 -11.01 3.18
C ASN A 39 2.53 -10.21 2.78
N GLN A 40 3.51 -10.93 2.22
CA GLN A 40 4.66 -10.33 1.55
C GLN A 40 4.37 -10.18 0.06
N ILE A 41 4.69 -9.00 -0.45
CA ILE A 41 4.50 -8.66 -1.86
C ILE A 41 5.73 -7.97 -2.41
N SER A 42 5.88 -8.05 -3.72
CA SER A 42 6.77 -7.18 -4.48
C SER A 42 5.92 -6.10 -5.16
N VAL A 43 6.37 -4.84 -5.09
CA VAL A 43 5.70 -3.69 -5.70
C VAL A 43 6.43 -3.34 -6.98
N VAL A 44 5.68 -3.30 -8.08
CA VAL A 44 6.19 -2.99 -9.41
C VAL A 44 5.58 -1.68 -9.91
N GLY A 45 6.40 -0.83 -10.50
CA GLY A 45 5.97 0.37 -11.19
C GLY A 45 5.94 0.11 -12.69
N ALA A 46 4.83 0.45 -13.33
CA ALA A 46 4.69 0.52 -14.77
C ALA A 46 4.43 1.98 -15.16
N ASN A 47 5.16 2.49 -16.15
CA ASN A 47 4.89 3.80 -16.74
C ASN A 47 4.50 3.59 -18.21
N PRO A 48 3.36 4.14 -18.68
CA PRO A 48 2.95 4.01 -20.08
C PRO A 48 4.02 4.61 -21.02
N GLY A 49 4.79 3.72 -21.65
CA GLY A 49 5.87 4.09 -22.58
C GLY A 49 7.30 3.80 -22.08
N ALA A 50 7.46 3.28 -20.86
CA ALA A 50 8.73 2.84 -20.31
C ALA A 50 8.68 1.38 -19.84
N ASP A 51 9.84 0.83 -19.47
CA ASP A 51 9.97 -0.50 -18.91
C ASP A 51 9.31 -0.63 -17.54
N THR A 52 8.88 -1.84 -17.21
CA THR A 52 8.42 -2.18 -15.86
C THR A 52 9.62 -2.32 -14.93
N ARG A 53 9.51 -1.79 -13.71
CA ARG A 53 10.58 -1.85 -12.71
C ARG A 53 10.03 -2.32 -11.36
N VAL A 54 10.79 -3.21 -10.70
CA VAL A 54 10.54 -3.55 -9.30
C VAL A 54 11.01 -2.39 -8.43
N ILE A 55 10.08 -1.80 -7.69
CA ILE A 55 10.33 -0.66 -6.80
C ILE A 55 10.66 -1.14 -5.39
N ALA A 56 9.94 -2.16 -4.93
CA ALA A 56 10.17 -2.79 -3.63
C ALA A 56 9.94 -4.29 -3.73
N SER A 57 10.70 -5.06 -2.94
CA SER A 57 10.55 -6.51 -2.86
C SER A 57 10.32 -6.95 -1.42
N ARG A 58 9.47 -7.97 -1.24
CA ARG A 58 9.19 -8.61 0.06
C ARG A 58 8.70 -7.65 1.16
N VAL A 59 7.99 -6.59 0.77
CA VAL A 59 7.37 -5.68 1.74
C VAL A 59 6.11 -6.32 2.32
N ARG A 60 5.83 -6.08 3.60
CA ARG A 60 4.66 -6.66 4.27
C ARG A 60 3.48 -5.71 4.18
N ILE A 61 2.30 -6.25 3.88
CA ILE A 61 1.06 -5.50 3.96
C ILE A 61 0.70 -5.26 5.42
N ALA A 62 0.65 -4.00 5.83
CA ALA A 62 0.30 -3.59 7.18
C ALA A 62 -1.21 -3.34 7.34
N ALA A 63 -1.86 -2.82 6.30
CA ALA A 63 -3.30 -2.58 6.32
C ALA A 63 -3.89 -2.53 4.91
N LEU A 64 -5.16 -2.94 4.80
CA LEU A 64 -5.98 -2.88 3.59
C LEU A 64 -7.27 -2.12 3.90
N PRO A 65 -7.31 -0.79 3.67
CA PRO A 65 -8.50 0.02 3.84
C PRO A 65 -9.63 -0.49 2.95
N SER A 66 -10.70 -1.02 3.54
CA SER A 66 -11.87 -1.46 2.77
C SER A 66 -12.67 -0.25 2.26
N PRO A 67 -13.17 -0.28 1.01
CA PRO A 67 -13.93 0.81 0.38
C PRO A 67 -15.35 1.01 0.95
N GLY A 68 -15.59 0.68 2.22
CA GLY A 68 -16.88 0.80 2.89
C GLY A 68 -16.82 1.17 4.37
N SER A 69 -15.62 1.48 4.89
CA SER A 69 -15.47 1.98 6.25
C SER A 69 -15.31 3.49 6.20
N SER A 70 -16.41 4.23 6.42
CA SER A 70 -16.44 5.70 6.44
C SER A 70 -15.32 6.28 7.30
N GLY A 71 -14.31 6.85 6.63
CA GLY A 71 -13.16 7.51 7.23
C GLY A 71 -12.62 8.54 6.24
N ALA A 72 -11.92 9.55 6.75
CA ALA A 72 -11.49 10.77 6.04
C ALA A 72 -10.60 10.60 4.79
N LEU A 73 -10.47 9.37 4.26
CA LEU A 73 -9.79 9.01 3.01
C LEU A 73 -10.79 8.62 1.89
N ASP A 74 -12.10 8.66 2.18
CA ASP A 74 -13.20 8.26 1.29
C ASP A 74 -13.69 9.37 0.33
N ASP A 75 -13.20 10.62 0.47
CA ASP A 75 -13.64 11.71 -0.40
C ASP A 75 -12.97 11.65 -1.79
N SER A 76 -13.44 10.73 -2.63
CA SER A 76 -13.43 10.83 -4.09
C SER A 76 -14.23 9.66 -4.70
N SER A 77 -15.54 9.88 -4.80
CA SER A 77 -16.40 9.17 -5.74
C SER A 77 -15.70 9.10 -7.11
N SER A 78 -15.51 7.89 -7.65
CA SER A 78 -14.90 7.56 -8.96
C SER A 78 -13.44 7.05 -8.99
N SER A 79 -12.79 6.72 -7.87
CA SER A 79 -11.46 6.11 -7.97
C SER A 79 -11.54 4.59 -8.22
N SER A 80 -11.09 4.15 -9.40
CA SER A 80 -11.16 2.76 -9.88
C SER A 80 -10.17 1.80 -9.19
N GLY A 81 -9.39 2.26 -8.20
CA GLY A 81 -8.37 1.44 -7.53
C GLY A 81 -8.66 1.08 -6.07
N ALA A 82 -7.73 0.36 -5.45
CA ALA A 82 -7.71 0.03 -4.03
C ALA A 82 -6.46 0.63 -3.35
N LEU A 83 -6.59 1.01 -2.08
CA LEU A 83 -5.48 1.51 -1.27
C LEU A 83 -4.82 0.34 -0.54
N VAL A 84 -3.49 0.29 -0.55
CA VAL A 84 -2.68 -0.71 0.16
C VAL A 84 -1.68 0.04 1.02
N ILE A 85 -1.52 -0.39 2.27
CA ILE A 85 -0.53 0.17 3.20
C ILE A 85 0.48 -0.91 3.49
N VAL A 86 1.75 -0.65 3.21
CA VAL A 86 2.86 -1.58 3.49
C VAL A 86 3.80 -1.04 4.56
N ALA A 87 4.43 -1.95 5.29
CA ALA A 87 5.57 -1.65 6.14
C ALA A 87 6.86 -1.90 5.35
N ALA A 88 7.69 -0.86 5.23
CA ALA A 88 8.96 -0.89 4.54
C ALA A 88 10.03 -0.12 5.33
N ASP A 89 11.31 -0.41 5.13
CA ASP A 89 12.37 0.40 5.72
C ASP A 89 12.34 1.83 5.16
N SER A 90 13.01 2.77 5.85
CA SER A 90 12.98 4.19 5.50
C SER A 90 13.49 4.52 4.08
N HIS A 91 14.38 3.71 3.50
CA HIS A 91 14.87 3.92 2.14
C HIS A 91 13.83 3.45 1.12
N THR A 92 13.34 2.22 1.27
CA THR A 92 12.27 1.66 0.43
C THR A 92 10.99 2.50 0.51
N ALA A 93 10.70 3.08 1.67
CA ALA A 93 9.54 3.94 1.85
C ALA A 93 9.61 5.22 1.01
N ARG A 94 10.79 5.83 0.89
CA ARG A 94 11.00 7.01 0.04
C ARG A 94 10.89 6.67 -1.44
N GLU A 95 11.48 5.54 -1.85
CA GLU A 95 11.39 5.04 -3.23
C GLU A 95 9.92 4.76 -3.62
N LEU A 96 9.15 4.11 -2.75
CA LEU A 96 7.73 3.87 -2.98
C LEU A 96 6.91 5.16 -3.05
N ALA A 97 7.19 6.13 -2.18
CA ALA A 97 6.50 7.41 -2.20
C ALA A 97 6.79 8.22 -3.48
N ALA A 98 8.04 8.21 -3.95
CA ALA A 98 8.40 8.82 -5.23
C ALA A 98 7.73 8.09 -6.40
N ALA A 99 7.84 6.76 -6.42
CA ALA A 99 7.27 5.94 -7.49
C ALA A 99 5.74 6.05 -7.58
N ALA A 100 5.04 6.19 -6.45
CA ALA A 100 3.59 6.40 -6.43
C ALA A 100 3.14 7.69 -7.15
N SER A 101 4.03 8.65 -7.34
CA SER A 101 3.76 9.89 -8.08
C SER A 101 4.09 9.80 -9.57
N GLU A 102 4.93 8.84 -9.97
CA GLU A 102 5.50 8.76 -11.32
C GLU A 102 5.06 7.52 -12.11
N TYR A 103 4.66 6.45 -11.42
CA TYR A 103 4.33 5.16 -12.00
C TYR A 103 2.92 4.73 -11.58
N THR A 104 2.26 3.99 -12.46
CA THR A 104 1.16 3.12 -12.07
C THR A 104 1.75 1.95 -11.29
N LEU A 105 1.41 1.86 -10.00
CA LEU A 105 1.89 0.79 -9.15
C LEU A 105 0.98 -0.44 -9.23
N SER A 106 1.61 -1.61 -9.24
CA SER A 106 0.96 -2.91 -9.16
C SER A 106 1.73 -3.82 -8.21
N VAL A 107 1.14 -4.98 -7.87
CA VAL A 107 1.70 -5.89 -6.87
C VAL A 107 1.85 -7.30 -7.43
N VAL A 108 2.92 -7.97 -7.02
CA VAL A 108 3.18 -9.38 -7.29
C VAL A 108 3.13 -10.11 -5.96
N LEU A 109 2.29 -11.15 -5.89
CA LEU A 109 2.23 -12.07 -4.78
C LEU A 109 3.42 -13.03 -4.88
N GLU A 110 4.25 -13.09 -3.84
CA GLU A 110 5.28 -14.11 -3.75
C GLU A 110 4.70 -15.35 -3.06
N SER A 111 4.76 -16.50 -3.73
CA SER A 111 4.56 -17.79 -3.06
C SER A 111 5.92 -18.23 -2.53
N ASP A 112 5.99 -18.52 -1.24
CA ASP A 112 7.15 -19.16 -0.61
C ASP A 112 7.40 -20.56 -1.20
#